data_AF-A0A4S8MCH8-F1
#
_entry.id   AF-A0A4S8MCH8-F1
#
_cell.length_a   1.000
_cell.length_b   1.000
_cell.length_c   1.000
_cell.angle_alpha   90.00
_cell.angle_beta   90.00
_cell.angle_gamma   90.00
#
_symmetry.space_group_name_H-M   'P 1'
#
loop_
_entity.id
_entity.type
_entity.pdbx_description
1 polymer ?
#
loop_
_entity_poly.entity_id
_entity_poly.type
_entity_poly.pdbx_seq_one_letter_code
_entity_poly.pdbx_strand_id
1 'polypeptide(L)' 'NTVDQLRQLKKENGAYLNEAAPKEPHFQQTFYGTNYDKLLRIKDKYDPYQMLYGSTSVGGDRWFENESDG' A
#
# COMPACT_ATOMS: atom_id res chain seq x y z
N ASN A 1 -9.28 23.44 -2.25
CA ASN A 1 -8.20 22.42 -2.23
C ASN A 1 -8.25 21.73 -0.87
N THR A 2 -9.16 20.77 -0.74
CA THR A 2 -9.68 20.27 0.56
C THR A 2 -9.01 18.97 1.00
N VAL A 3 -8.39 18.25 0.06
CA VAL A 3 -7.67 17.00 0.29
C VAL A 3 -6.39 17.24 1.10
N ASP A 4 -5.69 18.35 0.85
CA ASP A 4 -4.47 18.72 1.58
C ASP A 4 -4.75 19.09 3.03
N GLN A 5 -5.90 19.70 3.32
CA GLN A 5 -6.33 20.06 4.67
C GLN A 5 -6.65 18.81 5.52
N LEU A 6 -7.20 17.76 4.91
CA LEU A 6 -7.46 16.49 5.57
C LEU A 6 -6.16 15.72 5.90
N ARG A 7 -5.12 15.86 5.08
CA ARG A 7 -3.79 15.28 5.34
C ARG A 7 -3.09 15.91 6.54
N GLN A 8 -3.26 17.22 6.73
CA GLN A 8 -2.62 17.95 7.84
C GLN A 8 -3.18 17.60 9.23
N LEU A 9 -4.46 17.21 9.32
CA LEU A 9 -5.11 16.78 10.57
C LEU A 9 -4.82 15.32 10.96
N LYS A 10 -4.36 14.48 10.02
CA LYS A 10 -4.17 13.02 10.21
C LYS A 10 -2.70 12.60 10.16
N LYS A 11 -1.82 13.29 10.89
CA LYS A 11 -0.39 12.95 10.90
C LYS A 11 -0.07 11.54 11.43
N GLU A 12 -1.04 10.89 12.09
CA GLU A 12 -0.88 9.57 12.75
C GLU A 12 -1.95 8.53 12.38
N ASN A 13 -3.00 8.90 11.65
CA ASN A 13 -4.11 7.99 11.38
C ASN A 13 -3.95 7.34 10.00
N GLY A 14 -3.51 6.08 10.02
CA GLY A 14 -3.58 5.21 8.85
C GLY A 14 -5.00 5.12 8.28
N ALA A 15 -5.11 4.76 7.00
CA ALA A 15 -6.39 4.49 6.36
C ALA A 15 -6.66 2.99 6.37
N TYR A 16 -7.92 2.61 6.51
CA TYR A 16 -8.33 1.23 6.36
C TYR A 16 -8.10 0.79 4.92
N LEU A 17 -7.28 -0.25 4.72
CA LEU A 17 -6.95 -0.81 3.40
C LEU A 17 -8.20 -1.09 2.54
N ASN A 18 -9.31 -1.48 3.17
CA ASN A 18 -10.57 -1.82 2.49
C ASN A 18 -11.43 -0.60 2.08
N GLU A 19 -11.11 0.60 2.55
CA GLU A 19 -11.88 1.83 2.27
C GLU A 19 -11.01 2.94 1.64
N ALA A 20 -9.77 2.61 1.31
CA ALA A 20 -8.79 3.57 0.83
C ALA A 20 -8.72 3.65 -0.70
N ALA A 21 -8.22 4.79 -1.20
CA ALA A 21 -8.05 5.02 -2.63
C ALA A 21 -7.07 3.98 -3.23
N PRO A 22 -7.38 3.39 -4.40
CA PRO A 22 -6.54 2.38 -5.06
C PRO A 22 -5.11 2.86 -5.40
N LYS A 23 -4.90 4.18 -5.44
CA LYS A 23 -3.62 4.82 -5.80
C LYS A 23 -3.10 5.68 -4.65
N GLU A 24 -2.98 5.14 -3.44
CA GLU A 24 -2.34 5.83 -2.31
C GLU A 24 -0.80 5.73 -2.45
N PRO A 25 -0.09 6.82 -2.79
CA PRO A 25 1.37 6.79 -3.03
C PRO A 25 2.19 6.41 -1.79
N HIS A 26 1.62 6.52 -0.59
CA HIS A 26 2.26 6.14 0.67
C HIS A 26 1.58 4.95 1.35
N PHE A 27 0.99 4.04 0.57
CA PHE A 27 0.20 2.90 1.08
C PHE A 27 0.94 2.08 2.17
N GLN A 28 2.27 1.95 2.08
CA GLN A 28 3.09 1.24 3.06
C GLN A 28 2.89 1.80 4.47
N GLN A 29 3.08 3.11 4.61
CA GLN A 29 2.88 3.82 5.88
C GLN A 29 1.38 3.95 6.20
N THR A 30 0.55 4.25 5.20
CA THR A 30 -0.87 4.56 5.40
C THR A 30 -1.68 3.33 5.81
N PHE A 31 -1.38 2.13 5.31
CA PHE A 31 -2.16 0.93 5.58
C PHE A 31 -1.51 0.00 6.59
N TYR A 32 -0.18 -0.06 6.62
CA TYR A 32 0.56 -1.03 7.43
C TYR A 32 1.41 -0.40 8.52
N GLY A 33 1.80 0.87 8.36
CA GLY A 33 2.57 1.62 9.34
C GLY A 33 3.86 0.90 9.75
N THR A 34 4.15 0.89 11.06
CA THR A 34 5.35 0.24 11.62
C THR A 34 5.40 -1.28 11.43
N ASN A 35 4.29 -1.92 11.03
CA ASN A 35 4.25 -3.36 10.79
C ASN A 35 4.73 -3.75 9.38
N TYR A 36 4.93 -2.80 8.47
CA TYR A 36 5.22 -3.08 7.06
C TYR A 36 6.42 -4.01 6.90
N ASP A 37 7.56 -3.70 7.54
CA ASP A 37 8.78 -4.50 7.42
C ASP A 37 8.61 -5.95 7.90
N LYS A 38 7.82 -6.15 8.98
CA LYS A 38 7.52 -7.48 9.50
C LYS A 38 6.65 -8.26 8.52
N LEU A 39 5.63 -7.61 7.96
CA LEU A 39 4.74 -8.23 6.98
C LEU A 39 5.48 -8.54 5.68
N LEU A 40 6.42 -7.68 5.26
CA LEU A 40 7.24 -7.90 4.07
C LEU A 40 8.11 -9.16 4.23
N ARG A 41 8.74 -9.34 5.39
CA ARG A 41 9.49 -10.57 5.69
C ARG A 41 8.61 -11.83 5.67
N ILE A 42 7.37 -11.73 6.17
CA ILE A 42 6.41 -12.84 6.13
C ILE A 42 6.01 -13.13 4.68
N LYS A 43 5.69 -12.09 3.90
CA LYS A 43 5.35 -12.19 2.48
C LYS A 43 6.47 -12.87 1.70
N ASP A 44 7.72 -12.46 1.90
CA ASP A 44 8.88 -13.06 1.23
C ASP A 44 9.12 -14.52 1.62
N LYS A 45 8.75 -14.91 2.85
CA LYS A 45 8.84 -16.30 3.30
C LYS A 45 7.80 -17.21 2.65
N TYR A 46 6.56 -16.72 2.47
CA TYR A 46 5.43 -17.55 2.02
C TYR A 46 5.08 -17.39 0.54
N ASP A 47 5.40 -16.26 -0.07
CA ASP A 47 5.22 -15.99 -1.49
C ASP A 47 6.51 -15.40 -2.10
N PRO A 48 7.60 -16.19 -2.15
CA PRO A 48 8.88 -15.73 -2.69
C PRO A 48 8.80 -15.36 -4.18
N TYR A 49 7.84 -15.94 -4.91
CA TYR A 49 7.65 -15.71 -6.34
C TYR A 49 6.66 -14.59 -6.67
N GLN A 50 6.14 -13.89 -5.66
CA GLN A 50 5.22 -12.76 -5.82
C GLN A 50 3.94 -13.11 -6.60
N MET A 51 3.43 -14.34 -6.47
CA MET A 51 2.23 -14.78 -7.19
C MET A 51 0.97 -14.07 -6.73
N LEU A 52 0.89 -13.69 -5.45
CA LEU A 52 -0.25 -13.00 -4.88
C LEU A 52 -0.02 -11.48 -4.95
N TYR A 53 -0.23 -10.92 -6.14
CA TYR A 53 -0.04 -9.50 -6.42
C TYR A 53 -1.26 -8.65 -6.04
N GLY A 54 -0.98 -7.41 -5.62
CA GLY A 54 -1.94 -6.32 -5.56
C GLY A 54 -1.20 -4.98 -5.40
N SER A 55 -1.61 -3.95 -6.12
CA SER A 55 -0.88 -2.67 -6.24
C SER A 55 -0.63 -1.95 -4.91
N THR A 56 -1.51 -2.13 -3.92
CA THR A 56 -1.34 -1.59 -2.56
C THR A 56 -1.08 -2.67 -1.50
N SER A 57 -0.87 -3.92 -1.92
CA SER A 57 -0.53 -5.02 -1.01
C SER A 57 0.92 -4.90 -0.52
N VAL A 58 1.26 -5.62 0.55
CA VAL A 58 2.65 -5.73 1.02
C VAL A 58 3.55 -6.26 -0.10
N GLY A 59 4.56 -5.47 -0.50
CA GLY A 59 5.44 -5.77 -1.64
C GLY A 59 4.84 -5.46 -3.02
N GLY A 60 3.68 -4.82 -3.08
CA GLY A 60 2.99 -4.45 -4.33
C GLY A 60 3.76 -3.44 -5.18
N ASP A 61 4.65 -2.67 -4.57
CA ASP A 61 5.55 -1.69 -5.19
C ASP A 61 6.70 -2.32 -6.00
N ARG A 62 6.83 -3.66 -5.97
CA ARG A 62 7.83 -4.39 -6.77
C ARG A 62 7.47 -4.51 -8.24
N TRP A 63 6.23 -4.21 -8.60
CA TRP A 63 5.71 -4.32 -9.95
C TRP A 63 5.00 -3.03 -10.35
N PHE A 64 5.12 -2.69 -11.64
CA PHE A 64 4.38 -1.60 -12.25
C PHE A 64 3.29 -2.19 -13.15
N GLU A 65 2.04 -1.77 -12.93
CA GLU A 65 0.94 -2.10 -13.85
C GLU A 65 1.16 -1.33 -15.15
N ASN A 66 1.38 -2.05 -16.25
CA ASN A 66 1.34 -1.42 -17.57
C ASN A 66 -0.14 -1.22 -17.92
N GLU A 67 -0.55 0.04 -18.15
CA GLU A 67 -1.82 0.36 -18.81
C GLU A 67 -1.70 -0.04 -20.29
N SER A 68 -1.80 -1.33 -20.56
CA SER A 68 -1.80 -1.91 -21.91
C SER A 68 -2.80 -3.05 -21.89
N ASP A 69 -4.07 -2.68 -22.01
CA ASP A 69 -5.11 -3.39 -22.74
C ASP A 69 -6.42 -2.62 -22.55
N GLY A 70 -6.58 -1.61 -23.40
CA GLY A 70 -7.83 -0.91 -23.70
C GLY A 70 -7.86 -0.63 -25.20
#